data_AF-A0A380GAQ3-F1
#
_entry.id   AF-A0A380GAQ3-F1
#
_cell.length_a   1.000
_cell.length_b   1.000
_cell.length_c   1.000
_cell.angle_alpha   90.00
_cell.angle_beta   90.00
_cell.angle_gamma   90.00
#
_symmetry.space_group_name_H-M   'P 1'
#
loop_
_entity.id
_entity.type
_entity.pdbx_description
1 polymer ?
#
loop_
_entity_poly.entity_id
_entity_poly.type
_entity_poly.pdbx_seq_one_letter_code
_entity_poly.pdbx_strand_id
1 'polypeptide(L)'
;MNILVGILLSLFIFVTGVLFMKFNSTFWNNPLLLIFKNRIYVNQITGKSFIGMSLLYFIIAILYHPTISSMVVLYLVLILIDFIVVGFIIYTKNRNHIKVQ
;
A
#
# COMPACT_ATOMS: atom_id res chain seq x y z
N MET A 1 -13.23 5.74 21.71
CA MET A 1 -13.27 6.52 20.46
C MET A 1 -12.08 6.25 19.54
N ASN A 2 -10.87 5.99 20.06
CA ASN A 2 -9.66 5.76 19.24
C ASN A 2 -9.69 4.47 18.39
N ILE A 3 -10.28 3.39 18.92
CA ILE A 3 -10.38 2.11 18.20
C ILE A 3 -11.18 2.26 16.90
N LEU A 4 -12.28 3.01 16.93
CA LEU A 4 -13.10 3.27 15.74
C LEU A 4 -12.29 3.97 14.63
N VAL A 5 -11.46 4.95 15.00
CA VAL A 5 -10.57 5.63 14.05
C VAL A 5 -9.56 4.65 13.45
N GLY A 6 -8.98 3.77 14.27
CA GLY A 6 -8.09 2.71 13.80
C GLY A 6 -8.77 1.77 12.79
N ILE A 7 -10.00 1.36 13.07
CA ILE A 7 -10.81 0.52 12.16
C ILE A 7 -11.09 1.24 10.85
N LEU A 8 -11.50 2.51 10.91
CA LEU A 8 -11.79 3.31 9.71
C LEU A 8 -10.55 3.51 8.83
N LEU A 9 -9.41 3.82 9.44
CA LEU A 9 -8.14 3.97 8.71
C LEU A 9 -7.70 2.63 8.09
N SER A 10 -7.84 1.52 8.81
CA SER A 10 -7.59 0.18 8.25
C SER A 10 -8.48 -0.12 7.05
N LEU A 11 -9.79 0.14 7.16
CA LEU A 11 -10.74 -0.05 6.06
C LEU A 11 -10.39 0.82 4.87
N PHE A 12 -9.95 2.05 5.10
CA PHE A 12 -9.53 2.95 4.03
C PHE A 12 -8.30 2.42 3.28
N ILE A 13 -7.29 1.88 4.00
CA ILE A 13 -6.14 1.21 3.36
C ILE A 13 -6.63 0.02 2.52
N PHE A 14 -7.47 -0.83 3.11
CA PHE A 14 -8.00 -2.03 2.44
C PHE A 14 -8.74 -1.68 1.15
N VAL A 15 -9.69 -0.74 1.23
CA VAL A 15 -10.46 -0.27 0.07
C VAL A 15 -9.54 0.29 -0.99
N THR A 16 -8.55 1.08 -0.62
CA THR A 16 -7.54 1.61 -1.57
C THR A 16 -6.79 0.47 -2.26
N GLY A 17 -6.38 -0.56 -1.53
CA GLY A 17 -5.74 -1.75 -2.10
C GLY A 17 -6.63 -2.50 -3.09
N VAL A 18 -7.90 -2.72 -2.74
CA VAL A 18 -8.90 -3.34 -3.63
C VAL A 18 -9.11 -2.50 -4.88
N LEU A 19 -9.19 -1.17 -4.74
CA LEU A 19 -9.36 -0.27 -5.87
C LEU A 19 -8.16 -0.30 -6.83
N PHE A 20 -6.93 -0.37 -6.33
CA PHE A 20 -5.75 -0.57 -7.18
C PHE A 20 -5.82 -1.88 -7.96
N MET A 21 -6.26 -2.97 -7.33
CA MET A 21 -6.39 -4.26 -8.01
C MET A 21 -7.53 -4.29 -9.04
N LYS A 22 -8.69 -3.73 -8.69
CA LYS A 22 -9.91 -3.77 -9.52
C LYS A 22 -9.81 -2.83 -10.72
N PHE A 23 -9.24 -1.65 -10.54
CA PHE A 23 -9.08 -0.63 -11.59
C PHE A 23 -7.64 -0.56 -12.09
N ASN A 24 -6.97 -1.71 -12.17
CA ASN A 24 -5.54 -1.81 -12.46
C ASN A 24 -5.13 -1.32 -13.85
N SER A 25 -6.08 -1.11 -14.78
CA SER A 25 -5.81 -0.72 -16.18
C SER A 25 -6.31 0.66 -16.58
N THR A 26 -7.15 1.31 -15.78
CA THR A 26 -7.91 2.52 -16.22
C THR A 26 -7.69 3.74 -15.33
N PHE A 27 -8.35 3.80 -14.17
CA PHE A 27 -8.62 5.08 -13.49
C PHE A 27 -7.69 5.39 -12.32
N TRP A 28 -7.14 4.36 -11.65
CA TRP A 28 -6.33 4.57 -10.45
C TRP A 28 -4.85 4.79 -10.81
N ASN A 29 -4.40 6.04 -10.68
CA ASN A 29 -3.02 6.43 -10.84
C ASN A 29 -2.25 6.23 -9.52
N ASN A 30 -1.56 5.10 -9.43
CA ASN A 30 -0.59 4.86 -8.38
C ASN A 30 0.62 5.81 -8.54
N PRO A 31 1.09 6.47 -7.46
CA PRO A 31 2.26 7.34 -7.51
C PRO A 31 3.50 6.70 -8.14
N LEU A 32 3.69 5.39 -7.96
CA LEU A 32 4.79 4.64 -8.54
C LEU A 32 4.77 4.61 -10.09
N LEU A 33 3.66 4.95 -10.74
CA LEU A 33 3.56 5.04 -12.20
C LEU A 33 4.36 6.21 -12.80
N LEU A 34 4.73 7.19 -11.97
CA LEU A 34 5.67 8.23 -12.38
C LEU A 34 7.02 7.62 -12.80
N ILE A 35 7.43 6.55 -12.11
CA ILE A 35 8.72 5.88 -12.29
C ILE A 35 8.56 4.60 -13.14
N PHE A 36 7.54 3.78 -12.86
CA PHE A 36 7.34 2.47 -13.48
C PHE A 36 6.12 2.48 -14.42
N LYS A 37 6.33 2.35 -15.74
CA LYS A 37 5.26 2.52 -16.73
C LYS A 37 4.29 1.34 -16.87
N ASN A 38 4.59 0.17 -16.33
CA ASN A 38 3.70 -1.00 -16.42
C ASN A 38 2.56 -0.88 -15.40
N ARG A 39 1.48 -0.21 -15.80
CA ARG A 39 0.32 0.12 -14.94
C ARG A 39 -0.27 -1.10 -14.25
N ILE A 40 -0.60 -2.12 -15.03
CA ILE A 40 -1.29 -3.32 -14.54
C ILE A 40 -0.43 -3.97 -13.45
N TYR A 41 0.86 -4.14 -13.73
CA TYR A 41 1.79 -4.78 -12.79
C TYR A 41 1.98 -3.96 -11.50
N VAL A 42 2.23 -2.65 -11.63
CA VAL A 42 2.44 -1.73 -10.50
C VAL A 42 1.20 -1.67 -9.60
N ASN A 43 0.01 -1.53 -10.19
CA ASN A 43 -1.26 -1.48 -9.47
C ASN A 43 -1.58 -2.81 -8.78
N GLN A 44 -1.32 -3.95 -9.43
CA GLN A 44 -1.55 -5.26 -8.82
C GLN A 44 -0.67 -5.51 -7.61
N ILE A 45 0.63 -5.20 -7.67
CA ILE A 45 1.52 -5.42 -6.52
C ILE A 45 1.16 -4.46 -5.38
N THR A 46 1.01 -3.18 -5.69
CA THR A 46 0.69 -2.18 -4.67
C THR A 46 -0.64 -2.49 -3.99
N GLY A 47 -1.65 -2.89 -4.76
CA GLY A 47 -2.94 -3.28 -4.19
C GLY A 47 -2.85 -4.48 -3.25
N LYS A 48 -2.08 -5.51 -3.61
CA LYS A 48 -1.81 -6.65 -2.71
C LYS A 48 -1.06 -6.22 -1.44
N SER A 49 -0.08 -5.33 -1.58
CA SER A 49 0.69 -4.78 -0.46
C SER A 49 -0.20 -4.01 0.51
N PHE A 50 -1.07 -3.14 -0.01
CA PHE A 50 -2.05 -2.38 0.76
C PHE A 50 -3.03 -3.29 1.52
N ILE A 51 -3.51 -4.37 0.90
CA ILE A 51 -4.37 -5.34 1.60
C ILE A 51 -3.62 -5.97 2.79
N GLY A 52 -2.37 -6.39 2.60
CA GLY A 52 -1.54 -6.91 3.70
C GLY A 52 -1.28 -5.87 4.79
N MET A 53 -0.92 -4.65 4.39
CA MET A 53 -0.68 -3.52 5.30
C MET A 53 -1.94 -3.15 6.09
N SER A 54 -3.14 -3.24 5.49
CA SER A 54 -4.39 -2.97 6.19
C SER A 54 -4.59 -3.92 7.37
N LEU A 55 -4.30 -5.22 7.20
CA LEU A 55 -4.39 -6.20 8.28
C LEU A 55 -3.36 -5.91 9.38
N LEU A 56 -2.12 -5.57 9.00
CA LEU A 56 -1.08 -5.19 9.95
C LEU A 56 -1.50 -3.96 10.78
N TYR A 57 -2.01 -2.92 10.11
CA TYR A 57 -2.47 -1.70 10.75
C TYR A 57 -3.65 -1.98 11.70
N PHE A 58 -4.61 -2.79 11.27
CA PHE A 58 -5.73 -3.23 12.10
C PHE A 58 -5.26 -3.89 13.40
N ILE A 59 -4.34 -4.85 13.30
CA ILE A 59 -3.79 -5.56 14.46
C ILE A 59 -3.13 -4.58 15.43
N ILE A 60 -2.31 -3.63 14.93
CA ILE A 60 -1.66 -2.63 15.78
C ILE A 60 -2.70 -1.75 16.49
N ALA A 61 -3.71 -1.28 15.76
CA ALA A 61 -4.75 -0.42 16.30
C ALA A 61 -5.59 -1.08 17.41
N ILE A 62 -5.84 -2.39 17.29
CA ILE A 62 -6.57 -3.17 18.29
C ILE A 62 -5.70 -3.53 19.49
N LEU A 63 -4.44 -3.95 19.30
CA LEU A 63 -3.61 -4.44 20.39
C LEU A 63 -3.00 -3.33 21.24
N TYR A 64 -2.57 -2.23 20.61
CA TYR A 64 -1.77 -1.20 21.30
C TYR A 64 -2.58 0.03 21.73
N HIS A 65 -3.84 0.13 21.32
CA HIS A 65 -4.73 1.26 21.60
C HIS A 65 -4.07 2.65 21.54
N PRO A 66 -3.34 2.98 20.46
CA PRO A 66 -2.60 4.24 20.39
C PRO A 66 -3.53 5.46 20.45
N THR A 67 -2.93 6.62 20.75
CA THR A 67 -3.63 7.90 20.61
C THR A 67 -3.99 8.16 19.13
N ILE A 68 -5.00 9.00 18.88
CA ILE A 68 -5.42 9.34 17.51
C ILE A 68 -4.26 9.95 16.71
N SER A 69 -3.45 10.83 17.32
CA SER A 69 -2.30 11.42 16.66
C SER A 69 -1.28 10.35 16.27
N SER A 70 -0.96 9.42 17.16
CA SER A 70 -0.07 8.29 16.87
C SER A 70 -0.61 7.40 15.75
N MET A 71 -1.92 7.16 15.70
CA MET A 71 -2.58 6.41 14.61
C MET A 71 -2.38 7.08 13.26
N VAL A 72 -2.66 8.39 13.18
CA VAL A 72 -2.50 9.15 11.93
C VAL A 72 -1.05 9.17 11.46
N VAL A 73 -0.10 9.36 12.38
CA VAL A 73 1.33 9.31 12.06
C VAL A 73 1.72 7.92 11.56
N LEU A 74 1.31 6.86 12.25
CA LEU A 74 1.59 5.48 11.85
C LEU A 74 1.02 5.17 10.46
N TYR A 75 -0.21 5.61 10.18
CA TYR A 75 -0.88 5.46 8.89
C TYR A 75 -0.05 6.07 7.74
N LEU A 76 0.40 7.31 7.91
CA LEU A 76 1.19 8.02 6.89
C LEU A 76 2.57 7.36 6.68
N VAL A 77 3.24 7.00 7.79
CA VAL A 77 4.56 6.36 7.75
C VAL A 77 4.49 5.00 7.07
N LEU A 78 3.50 4.17 7.40
CA LEU A 78 3.37 2.85 6.78
C LEU A 78 3.08 2.94 5.28
N ILE A 79 2.23 3.87 4.84
CA ILE A 79 1.98 4.09 3.41
C ILE A 79 3.26 4.49 2.68
N LEU A 80 4.06 5.39 3.27
CA LEU A 80 5.31 5.82 2.67
C LEU A 80 6.32 4.66 2.58
N ILE A 81 6.45 3.86 3.64
CA ILE A 81 7.30 2.67 3.65
C ILE A 81 6.82 1.64 2.62
N ASP A 82 5.51 1.41 2.51
CA ASP A 82 4.92 0.47 1.56
C ASP A 82 5.27 0.85 0.12
N PHE A 83 5.13 2.13 -0.25
CA PHE A 83 5.53 2.59 -1.59
C PHE A 83 7.03 2.39 -1.86
N ILE A 84 7.90 2.62 -0.88
CA ILE A 84 9.34 2.37 -1.02
C ILE A 84 9.61 0.88 -1.24
N VAL A 85 9.00 0.01 -0.42
CA VAL A 85 9.16 -1.45 -0.51
C VAL A 85 8.64 -1.97 -1.84
N VAL A 86 7.42 -1.59 -2.25
CA VAL A 86 6.85 -1.99 -3.54
C VAL A 86 7.69 -1.46 -4.70
N GLY A 87 8.14 -0.21 -4.63
CA GLY A 87 9.04 0.37 -5.62
C GLY A 87 10.33 -0.43 -5.77
N PHE A 88 10.95 -0.85 -4.66
CA PHE A 88 12.14 -1.69 -4.66
C PHE A 88 11.88 -3.09 -5.25
N ILE A 89 10.74 -3.71 -4.91
CA ILE A 89 10.34 -5.02 -5.48
C ILE A 89 10.17 -4.92 -7.00
N ILE A 90 9.53 -3.86 -7.48
CA ILE A 90 9.33 -3.65 -8.93
C ILE A 90 10.68 -3.40 -9.61
N TYR A 91 11.54 -2.56 -9.02
CA TYR A 91 12.86 -2.26 -9.55
C TYR A 91 13.75 -3.52 -9.67
N THR A 92 13.84 -4.31 -8.60
CA THR A 92 14.66 -5.53 -8.57
C THR A 92 14.16 -6.56 -9.58
N LYS A 93 12.84 -6.74 -9.72
CA LYS A 93 12.29 -7.67 -10.70
C LYS A 93 12.49 -7.21 -12.14
N ASN A 94 12.37 -5.91 -12.42
CA ASN A 94 12.65 -5.37 -13.76
C ASN A 94 14.11 -5.59 -14.16
N ARG A 95 15.06 -5.40 -13.24
CA ARG A 95 16.49 -5.66 -13.47
C ARG A 95 16.75 -7.13 -13.82
N ASN A 96 16.03 -8.06 -13.19
CA ASN A 96 16.18 -9.50 -13.43
C ASN A 96 15.59 -9.97 -14.77
N HIS A 97 14.73 -9.18 -15.42
CA HIS A 97 14.23 -9.44 -16.77
C HIS A 97 15.14 -8.83 -17.87
N ILE A 98 16.15 -8.05 -17.49
CA ILE A 98 17.26 -7.65 -18.37
C ILE A 98 18.41 -8.63 -18.12
N LYS A 99 18.19 -9.92 -18.40
CA LYS A 99 19.31 -10.84 -18.62
C LYS A 99 19.75 -10.64 -20.06
N VAL A 100 20.87 -9.93 -20.17
CA VAL A 100 21.86 -9.92 -21.26
C VAL A 100 21.59 -11.04 -22.27
N GLN A 101 21.11 -10.66 -23.45
CA GLN A 101 21.30 -11.45 -24.67
C GLN A 101 22.77 -11.36 -25.08
#